data_AF-A0A7X6TVZ0-F1
#
_entry.id   AF-A0A7X6TVZ0-F1
#
_cell.length_a   1.000
_cell.length_b   1.000
_cell.length_c   1.000
_cell.angle_alpha   90.00
_cell.angle_beta   90.00
_cell.angle_gamma   90.00
#
_symmetry.space_group_name_H-M   'P 1'
#
loop_
_entity.id
_entity.type
_entity.pdbx_description
1 polymer ?
#
loop_
_entity_poly.entity_id
_entity_poly.type
_entity_poly.pdbx_seq_one_letter_code
_entity_poly.pdbx_strand_id
1 'polypeptide(L)'
;MDILILILEFVGVLLIAVGSIKAIRDLIQSKLNFGSEDTKLILAQSLALALEFKMGAEILKTITVRTLEELTILGAIVLMRVVLSFVIHWEIKTTHEDKKKQIHQIRIQQEREKLEHLRDLPDRKL
;
A
#
# COMPACT_ATOMS: atom_id res chain seq x y z
N MET A 1 36.30 3.67 -2.62
CA MET A 1 35.01 4.23 -3.08
C MET A 1 33.96 3.14 -3.24
N ASP A 2 34.33 1.96 -3.74
CA ASP A 2 33.40 0.83 -3.96
C ASP A 2 32.73 0.30 -2.68
N ILE A 3 33.43 0.39 -1.54
CA ILE A 3 32.89 0.01 -0.23
C ILE A 3 31.63 0.84 0.14
N LEU A 4 31.59 2.13 -0.23
CA LEU A 4 30.42 2.97 0.02
C LEU A 4 29.21 2.54 -0.82
N ILE A 5 29.44 2.18 -2.08
CA ILE A 5 28.40 1.64 -2.97
C ILE A 5 27.85 0.34 -2.40
N LEU A 6 28.74 -0.56 -1.98
CA LEU A 6 28.35 -1.84 -1.38
C LEU A 6 27.54 -1.67 -0.09
N ILE A 7 27.92 -0.71 0.77
CA ILE A 7 27.18 -0.41 2.00
C ILE A 7 25.78 0.13 1.65
N LEU A 8 25.67 1.05 0.70
CA LEU A 8 24.38 1.61 0.28
C LEU A 8 23.47 0.54 -0.34
N GLU A 9 24.00 -0.32 -1.21
CA GLU A 9 23.28 -1.47 -1.78
C GLU A 9 22.81 -2.43 -0.68
N PHE A 10 23.69 -2.73 0.28
CA PHE A 10 23.38 -3.62 1.40
C PHE A 10 22.28 -3.06 2.30
N VAL A 11 22.32 -1.76 2.62
CA VAL A 11 21.27 -1.08 3.39
C VAL A 11 19.93 -1.16 2.66
N GLY A 12 19.91 -0.90 1.35
CA GLY A 12 18.71 -1.05 0.53
C GLY A 12 18.12 -2.46 0.61
N VAL A 13 18.94 -3.50 0.45
CA VAL A 13 18.50 -4.90 0.58
C VAL A 13 17.98 -5.20 1.99
N LEU A 14 18.65 -4.70 3.02
CA LEU A 14 18.30 -4.93 4.42
C LEU A 14 16.96 -4.28 4.78
N LEU A 15 16.69 -3.08 4.29
CA LEU A 15 15.40 -2.39 4.46
C LEU A 15 14.25 -3.17 3.81
N ILE A 16 14.45 -3.67 2.58
CA ILE A 16 13.47 -4.52 1.90
C ILE A 16 13.24 -5.80 2.70
N ALA A 17 14.31 -6.44 3.18
CA ALA A 17 14.21 -7.68 3.95
C ALA A 17 13.41 -7.48 5.24
N VAL A 18 13.73 -6.44 6.04
CA VAL A 18 13.02 -6.14 7.29
C VAL A 18 11.55 -5.80 7.02
N GLY A 19 11.27 -4.96 6.03
CA GLY A 19 9.91 -4.60 5.64
C GLY A 19 9.09 -5.81 5.16
N SER A 20 9.70 -6.68 4.35
CA SER A 20 9.08 -7.90 3.85
C SER A 20 8.79 -8.89 4.99
N ILE A 21 9.74 -9.10 5.90
CA ILE A 21 9.54 -10.00 7.05
C ILE A 21 8.40 -9.49 7.94
N LYS A 22 8.36 -8.18 8.21
CA LYS A 22 7.29 -7.56 9.00
C LYS A 22 5.93 -7.72 8.32
N ALA A 23 5.87 -7.45 7.02
CA ALA A 23 4.65 -7.62 6.25
C ALA A 23 4.17 -9.08 6.18
N ILE A 24 5.09 -10.04 6.03
CA ILE A 24 4.79 -11.47 6.04
C ILE A 24 4.27 -11.90 7.41
N ARG A 25 4.89 -11.45 8.51
CA ARG A 25 4.41 -11.75 9.87
C ARG A 25 2.99 -11.24 10.09
N ASP A 26 2.72 -10.00 9.72
CA ASP A 26 1.38 -9.40 9.84
C ASP A 26 0.35 -10.13 8.97
N LEU A 27 0.75 -10.55 7.76
CA LEU A 27 -0.11 -11.29 6.84
C LEU A 27 -0.46 -12.70 7.37
N ILE A 28 0.52 -13.39 7.96
CA ILE A 28 0.31 -14.72 8.59
C ILE A 28 -0.62 -14.58 9.80
N GLN A 29 -0.39 -13.58 10.66
CA GLN A 29 -1.24 -13.33 11.82
C GLN A 29 -2.67 -12.94 11.42
N SER A 30 -2.83 -12.22 10.32
CA SER A 30 -4.13 -11.80 9.79
C SER A 30 -4.84 -12.85 8.94
N LYS A 31 -4.40 -14.12 8.95
CA LYS A 31 -4.96 -15.24 8.16
C LYS A 31 -5.07 -14.94 6.65
N LEU A 32 -4.01 -14.43 6.03
CA LEU A 32 -4.00 -14.06 4.60
C LEU A 32 -5.00 -12.94 4.24
N ASN A 33 -5.38 -12.10 5.20
CA ASN A 33 -6.11 -10.89 4.90
C ASN A 33 -5.13 -9.84 4.33
N PHE A 34 -4.91 -9.90 3.01
CA PHE A 34 -4.09 -8.95 2.25
C PHE A 34 -4.67 -7.51 2.24
N GLY A 35 -5.76 -7.26 2.96
CA GLY A 35 -6.47 -6.00 3.03
C GLY A 35 -6.10 -5.09 4.21
N SER A 36 -5.22 -5.52 5.13
CA SER A 36 -4.76 -4.63 6.20
C SER A 36 -3.98 -3.45 5.62
N GLU A 37 -4.56 -2.26 5.74
CA GLU A 37 -3.98 -1.01 5.28
C GLU A 37 -2.57 -0.81 5.85
N ASP A 38 -2.38 -1.18 7.12
CA ASP A 38 -1.11 -1.11 7.84
C ASP A 38 0.00 -1.96 7.20
N THR A 39 -0.32 -3.18 6.75
CA THR A 39 0.67 -4.10 6.16
C THR A 39 1.14 -3.59 4.80
N LYS A 40 0.22 -3.03 3.98
CA LYS A 40 0.58 -2.39 2.71
C LYS A 40 1.42 -1.15 2.93
N LEU A 41 1.09 -0.34 3.93
CA LEU A 41 1.79 0.89 4.26
C LEU A 41 3.24 0.62 4.69
N ILE A 42 3.45 -0.38 5.57
CA ILE A 42 4.78 -0.81 6.02
C ILE A 42 5.63 -1.30 4.83
N LEU A 43 5.04 -2.11 3.94
CA LEU A 43 5.74 -2.61 2.77
C LEU A 43 6.09 -1.48 1.79
N ALA A 44 5.15 -0.55 1.53
CA ALA A 44 5.38 0.58 0.65
C ALA A 44 6.49 1.50 1.17
N GLN A 45 6.50 1.82 2.47
CA GLN A 45 7.52 2.65 3.09
C GLN A 45 8.90 2.01 3.04
N SER A 46 9.01 0.72 3.38
CA SER A 46 10.29 0.01 3.32
C SER A 46 10.84 -0.12 1.90
N LEU A 47 9.98 -0.33 0.91
CA LEU A 47 10.36 -0.35 -0.51
C LEU A 47 10.80 1.04 -0.98
N ALA A 48 10.08 2.11 -0.64
CA ALA A 48 10.43 3.46 -1.02
C ALA A 48 11.80 3.87 -0.47
N LEU A 49 12.03 3.64 0.83
CA LEU A 49 13.30 3.96 1.48
C LEU A 49 14.46 3.16 0.87
N ALA A 50 14.26 1.87 0.61
CA ALA A 50 15.28 1.05 -0.03
C ALA A 50 15.64 1.53 -1.44
N LEU A 51 14.68 2.06 -2.19
CA LEU A 51 14.91 2.64 -3.52
C LEU A 51 15.74 3.90 -3.45
N GLU A 52 15.50 4.78 -2.48
CA GLU A 52 16.33 5.98 -2.28
C GLU A 52 17.80 5.62 -2.01
N PHE A 53 18.05 4.63 -1.15
CA PHE A 53 19.41 4.14 -0.89
C PHE A 53 20.06 3.50 -2.13
N LYS A 54 19.28 2.76 -2.93
CA LYS A 54 19.75 2.11 -4.15
C LYS A 54 20.08 3.12 -5.25
N MET A 55 19.22 4.15 -5.42
CA MET A 55 19.50 5.27 -6.31
C MET A 55 20.76 6.02 -5.89
N GLY A 56 20.97 6.24 -4.58
CA GLY A 56 22.21 6.81 -4.06
C GLY A 56 23.45 6.00 -4.45
N ALA A 57 23.39 4.67 -4.32
CA ALA A 57 24.46 3.78 -4.74
C ALA A 57 24.74 3.85 -6.24
N GLU A 58 23.68 3.91 -7.05
CA GLU A 58 23.75 4.07 -8.51
C GLU A 58 24.39 5.40 -8.93
N ILE A 59 24.03 6.50 -8.27
CA ILE A 59 24.66 7.81 -8.50
C ILE A 59 26.16 7.73 -8.22
N LEU A 60 26.58 7.17 -7.08
CA LEU A 60 28.00 6.99 -6.76
C LEU A 60 28.72 6.09 -7.78
N LYS A 61 28.04 5.06 -8.29
CA LYS A 61 28.57 4.15 -9.32
C LYS A 61 28.77 4.86 -10.66
N THR A 62 27.84 5.71 -11.10
CA THR A 62 27.98 6.51 -12.34
C THR A 62 29.09 7.56 -12.29
N ILE A 63 29.40 8.08 -11.09
CA ILE A 63 30.54 8.98 -10.86
C ILE A 63 31.88 8.21 -11.02
N THR A 64 31.87 6.90 -10.78
CA THR A 64 33.08 6.05 -10.78
C THR A 64 33.29 5.32 -12.12
N VAL A 65 32.23 4.80 -12.74
CA VAL A 65 32.28 4.01 -13.99
C VAL A 65 31.08 4.38 -14.86
N ARG A 66 31.33 4.91 -16.06
CA ARG A 66 30.26 5.33 -16.99
C ARG A 66 29.73 4.14 -17.80
N THR A 67 28.73 3.41 -17.30
CA THR A 67 27.87 2.53 -18.12
C THR A 67 26.40 2.65 -17.69
N LEU A 68 25.61 3.36 -18.50
CA LEU A 68 24.20 3.69 -18.21
C LEU A 68 23.22 2.54 -18.48
N GLU A 69 23.66 1.48 -19.16
CA GLU A 69 22.78 0.45 -19.73
C GLU A 69 22.16 -0.46 -18.64
N GLU A 70 22.97 -0.87 -17.65
CA GLU A 70 22.51 -1.70 -16.52
C GLU A 70 21.60 -0.92 -15.57
N LEU A 71 21.88 0.37 -15.35
CA LEU A 71 21.05 1.28 -14.57
C LEU A 71 19.65 1.43 -15.17
N THR A 72 19.58 1.50 -16.50
CA THR A 72 18.31 1.76 -17.21
C THR A 72 17.34 0.59 -17.05
N ILE A 73 17.84 -0.66 -17.12
CA ILE A 73 17.03 -1.87 -16.92
C ILE A 73 16.53 -1.94 -15.48
N LEU A 74 17.37 -1.62 -14.51
CA LEU A 74 17.02 -1.65 -13.10
C LEU A 74 15.96 -0.58 -12.77
N GLY A 75 16.14 0.63 -13.28
CA GLY A 75 15.19 1.73 -13.18
C GLY A 75 13.83 1.38 -13.79
N ALA A 76 13.81 0.72 -14.95
CA ALA A 76 12.57 0.28 -15.60
C ALA A 76 11.78 -0.72 -14.74
N ILE A 77 12.45 -1.70 -14.13
CA ILE A 77 11.80 -2.70 -13.25
C ILE A 77 11.22 -2.04 -11.99
N VAL A 78 11.95 -1.10 -11.39
CA VAL A 78 11.49 -0.34 -10.23
C VAL A 78 10.27 0.51 -10.57
N LEU A 79 10.31 1.21 -11.70
CA LEU A 79 9.23 2.09 -12.14
C LEU A 79 7.96 1.28 -12.44
N MET A 80 8.10 0.13 -13.10
CA MET A 80 7.02 -0.84 -13.31
C MET A 80 6.38 -1.28 -11.97
N ARG A 81 7.20 -1.52 -10.94
CA ARG A 81 6.73 -1.88 -9.60
C ARG A 81 5.91 -0.78 -8.94
N VAL A 82 6.35 0.47 -9.07
CA VAL A 82 5.63 1.63 -8.53
C VAL A 82 4.28 1.76 -9.21
N VAL A 83 4.23 1.64 -10.53
CA VAL A 83 2.97 1.71 -11.31
C VAL A 83 1.99 0.61 -10.87
N LEU A 84 2.42 -0.66 -10.84
CA LEU A 84 1.54 -1.76 -10.41
C LEU A 84 1.04 -1.56 -8.97
N SER A 85 1.92 -1.15 -8.06
CA SER A 85 1.55 -0.93 -6.66
C SER A 85 0.53 0.20 -6.51
N PHE A 86 0.67 1.26 -7.30
CA PHE A 86 -0.24 2.41 -7.30
C PHE A 86 -1.62 2.05 -7.86
N VAL A 87 -1.66 1.28 -8.96
CA VAL A 87 -2.90 0.77 -9.56
C VAL A 87 -3.70 -0.06 -8.55
N ILE A 88 -3.03 -0.99 -7.86
CA ILE A 88 -3.68 -1.81 -6.83
C ILE A 88 -4.22 -0.94 -5.69
N HIS A 89 -3.46 0.08 -5.26
CA HIS A 89 -3.91 0.97 -4.20
C HIS A 89 -5.16 1.78 -4.58
N TRP A 90 -5.22 2.29 -5.81
CA TRP A 90 -6.38 3.00 -6.35
C TRP A 90 -7.63 2.11 -6.46
N GLU A 91 -7.44 0.86 -6.88
CA GLU A 91 -8.53 -0.11 -7.00
C GLU A 91 -9.15 -0.43 -5.62
N ILE A 92 -8.29 -0.58 -4.61
CA ILE A 92 -8.72 -0.85 -3.23
C ILE A 92 -9.45 0.36 -2.61
N LYS A 93 -8.93 1.59 -2.81
CA LYS A 93 -9.57 2.80 -2.28
C LYS A 93 -10.98 2.98 -2.84
N THR A 94 -11.15 2.75 -4.14
CA THR A 94 -12.44 2.84 -4.83
C THR A 94 -13.45 1.84 -4.26
N THR A 95 -13.01 0.59 -4.05
CA THR A 95 -13.85 -0.48 -3.49
C THR A 95 -14.33 -0.16 -2.05
N HIS A 96 -13.51 0.51 -1.24
CA HIS A 96 -13.87 0.89 0.13
C HIS A 96 -14.88 2.05 0.20
N GLU A 97 -14.76 3.02 -0.70
CA GLU A 97 -15.71 4.14 -0.78
C GLU A 97 -17.10 3.66 -1.21
N ASP A 98 -17.17 2.70 -2.13
CA ASP A 98 -18.44 2.15 -2.61
C ASP A 98 -19.13 1.28 -1.55
N LYS A 99 -18.38 0.50 -0.77
CA LYS A 99 -18.95 -0.26 0.37
C LYS A 99 -19.52 0.64 1.46
N LYS A 100 -18.85 1.74 1.82
CA LYS A 100 -19.37 2.69 2.83
C LYS A 100 -20.66 3.37 2.37
N LYS A 101 -20.76 3.74 1.09
CA LYS A 101 -21.98 4.35 0.51
C LYS A 101 -23.17 3.38 0.55
N GLN A 102 -22.95 2.10 0.25
CA GLN A 102 -24.01 1.08 0.33
C GLN A 102 -24.53 0.87 1.76
N ILE A 103 -23.64 0.77 2.75
CA ILE A 103 -24.06 0.60 4.17
C ILE A 103 -24.87 1.81 4.66
N HIS A 104 -24.46 3.03 4.27
CA HIS A 104 -25.19 4.24 4.66
C HIS A 104 -26.59 4.30 4.03
N GLN A 105 -26.72 3.92 2.76
CA GLN A 105 -28.01 3.82 2.06
C GLN A 105 -28.93 2.78 2.73
N ILE A 106 -28.42 1.59 3.05
CA ILE A 106 -29.19 0.55 3.75
C ILE A 106 -29.68 1.06 5.12
N ARG A 107 -28.86 1.80 5.86
CA ARG A 107 -29.26 2.37 7.16
C ARG A 107 -30.39 3.39 7.04
N ILE A 108 -30.29 4.30 6.06
CA ILE A 108 -31.34 5.30 5.82
C ILE A 108 -32.64 4.62 5.35
N GLN A 109 -32.54 3.58 4.53
CA GLN A 109 -33.70 2.78 4.11
C GLN A 109 -34.38 2.13 5.32
N GLN A 110 -33.60 1.50 6.20
CA GLN A 110 -34.11 0.88 7.43
C GLN A 110 -34.73 1.89 8.39
N GLU A 111 -34.14 3.08 8.53
CA GLU A 111 -34.73 4.15 9.34
C GLU A 111 -36.03 4.65 8.73
N ARG A 112 -36.11 4.81 7.39
CA ARG A 112 -37.34 5.20 6.71
C ARG A 112 -38.44 4.14 6.83
N GLU A 113 -38.11 2.87 6.65
CA GLU A 113 -39.05 1.76 6.86
C GLU A 113 -39.55 1.70 8.32
N LYS A 114 -38.65 1.92 9.29
CA LYS A 114 -39.06 2.03 10.71
C LYS A 114 -39.93 3.25 10.95
N LEU A 115 -39.62 4.40 10.36
CA LEU A 115 -40.41 5.64 10.52
C LEU A 115 -41.76 5.55 9.81
N GLU A 116 -41.87 4.82 8.71
CA GLU A 116 -43.14 4.49 8.05
C GLU A 116 -43.97 3.54 8.90
N HIS A 117 -43.37 2.46 9.39
CA HIS A 117 -44.04 1.55 10.32
C HIS A 117 -44.46 2.26 11.63
N LEU A 118 -43.68 3.23 12.12
CA LEU A 118 -44.03 4.03 13.30
C LEU A 118 -45.18 5.02 13.04
N ARG A 119 -45.36 5.47 11.80
CA ARG A 119 -46.43 6.37 11.37
C ARG A 119 -47.79 5.67 11.29
N ASP A 120 -47.78 4.37 10.99
CA ASP A 120 -48.96 3.51 10.96
C ASP A 120 -49.36 2.98 12.35
N LEU A 121 -48.63 3.32 13.42
CA LEU A 121 -49.14 3.04 14.77
C LEU A 121 -50.40 3.88 14.98
N PRO A 122 -51.57 3.25 15.24
CA PRO A 122 -52.75 4.00 15.59
C PRO A 122 -52.42 4.80 16.83
N ASP A 123 -52.73 6.10 16.78
CA ASP A 123 -52.44 7.11 17.78
C ASP A 123 -53.09 6.76 19.13
N ARG A 124 -52.50 5.77 19.82
CA ARG A 124 -52.96 5.22 21.11
C ARG A 124 -52.14 5.86 22.22
N LYS A 125 -52.09 7.18 22.27
CA LYS A 125 -51.85 7.94 23.51
C LYS A 125 -52.47 9.32 23.38
N LEU A 126 -53.79 9.38 23.50
CA LEU A 126 -54.47 10.44 24.26
C LEU A 126 -55.29 9.79 25.36
#